data_AF-A0A1J5HXB3-F1
#
_entry.id   AF-A0A1J5HXB3-F1
#
_cell.length_a   1.000
_cell.length_b   1.000
_cell.length_c   1.000
_cell.angle_alpha   90.00
_cell.angle_beta   90.00
_cell.angle_gamma   90.00
#
_symmetry.space_group_name_H-M   'P 1'
#
loop_
_entity.id
_entity.type
_entity.pdbx_description
1 polymer ?
#
loop_
_entity_poly.entity_id
_entity_poly.type
_entity_poly.pdbx_seq_one_letter_code
_entity_poly.pdbx_strand_id
1 'polypeptide(L)'
;MAPLQRRALYGLIIGFVWTVAIIAVFILKGGASTFSKDQGFRLIIDGLWIGGLIAYLVLFETILRRPGQVDERDKLIMDRSARVQWLAVIIQLVAWVISLSESYWDQGQIPVVFLYLIFMSTLIVSTVAQSIGILIGYRRMEGRQWLR
;
A
#
# COMPACT_ATOMS: atom_id res chain seq x y z
N MET A 1 -13.17 -14.97 13.16
CA MET A 1 -12.81 -13.73 12.42
C MET A 1 -13.62 -13.70 11.15
N ALA A 2 -14.25 -12.56 10.83
CA ALA A 2 -14.98 -12.40 9.57
C ALA A 2 -14.04 -12.55 8.36
N PRO A 3 -14.53 -13.06 7.20
CA PRO A 3 -13.71 -13.19 6.00
C PRO A 3 -12.98 -11.90 5.60
N LEU A 4 -13.66 -10.75 5.73
CA LEU A 4 -13.11 -9.42 5.47
C LEU A 4 -11.97 -9.05 6.43
N GLN A 5 -12.10 -9.38 7.73
CA GLN A 5 -11.07 -9.15 8.74
C GLN A 5 -9.80 -9.99 8.48
N ARG A 6 -9.96 -11.25 8.06
CA ARG A 6 -8.83 -12.12 7.69
C ARG A 6 -8.09 -11.59 6.46
N ARG A 7 -8.82 -11.09 5.46
CA ARG A 7 -8.24 -10.45 4.27
C ARG A 7 -7.46 -9.18 4.62
N ALA A 8 -8.00 -8.35 5.51
CA ALA A 8 -7.31 -7.15 5.99
C ALA A 8 -5.98 -7.51 6.68
N LEU A 9 -5.94 -8.62 7.44
CA LEU A 9 -4.69 -9.09 8.02
C LEU A 9 -3.65 -9.49 6.95
N TYR A 10 -4.07 -10.24 5.91
CA TYR A 10 -3.17 -10.56 4.80
C TYR A 10 -2.68 -9.31 4.05
N GLY A 11 -3.55 -8.33 3.83
CA GLY A 11 -3.17 -7.05 3.22
C GLY A 11 -2.10 -6.31 4.03
N LEU A 12 -2.19 -6.33 5.37
CA LEU A 12 -1.14 -5.75 6.23
C LEU A 12 0.18 -6.50 6.13
N ILE A 13 0.14 -7.83 6.20
CA ILE A 13 1.35 -8.67 6.12
C ILE A 13 2.04 -8.46 4.78
N ILE A 14 1.29 -8.51 3.68
CA ILE A 14 1.83 -8.32 2.33
C ILE A 14 2.40 -6.91 2.19
N GLY A 15 1.66 -5.87 2.60
CA GLY A 15 2.15 -4.49 2.56
C GLY A 15 3.45 -4.31 3.36
N PHE A 16 3.53 -4.90 4.56
CA PHE A 16 4.72 -4.85 5.38
C PHE A 16 5.92 -5.57 4.74
N VAL A 17 5.73 -6.82 4.29
CA VAL A 17 6.77 -7.60 3.61
C VAL A 17 7.27 -6.86 2.37
N TRP A 18 6.37 -6.28 1.57
CA TRP A 18 6.76 -5.52 0.37
C TRP A 18 7.53 -4.24 0.70
N THR A 19 7.14 -3.54 1.76
CA THR A 19 7.86 -2.35 2.25
C THR A 19 9.29 -2.71 2.65
N VAL A 20 9.46 -3.77 3.45
CA VAL A 20 10.78 -4.24 3.88
C VAL A 20 11.63 -4.67 2.69
N ALA A 21 11.05 -5.40 1.73
CA ALA A 21 11.77 -5.85 0.54
C ALA A 21 12.28 -4.67 -0.30
N ILE A 22 11.44 -3.65 -0.54
CA ILE A 22 11.83 -2.46 -1.30
C ILE A 22 12.96 -1.71 -0.57
N ILE A 23 12.82 -1.47 0.74
CA ILE A 23 13.84 -0.77 1.54
C ILE A 23 15.17 -1.54 1.49
N ALA A 24 15.13 -2.86 1.70
CA ALA A 24 16.32 -3.70 1.69
C ALA A 24 17.04 -3.63 0.35
N VAL A 25 16.32 -3.78 -0.77
CA VAL A 25 16.91 -3.68 -2.11
C VAL A 25 17.51 -2.30 -2.34
N PHE A 26 16.84 -1.22 -1.93
CA PHE A 26 17.33 0.14 -2.12
C PHE A 26 18.62 0.41 -1.36
N ILE A 27 18.72 -0.06 -0.12
CA ILE A 27 19.93 0.06 0.71
C ILE A 27 21.07 -0.79 0.13
N LEU A 28 20.81 -2.06 -0.18
CA LEU A 28 21.82 -3.01 -0.63
C LEU A 28 22.40 -2.66 -2.01
N LYS A 29 21.63 -2.00 -2.88
CA LYS A 29 22.05 -1.62 -4.23
C LYS A 29 22.65 -0.21 -4.32
N GLY A 30 22.80 0.50 -3.20
CA GLY A 30 23.44 1.82 -3.17
C GLY A 30 22.53 2.98 -3.58
N GLY A 31 21.21 2.79 -3.51
CA GLY A 31 20.21 3.85 -3.68
C GLY A 31 20.06 4.37 -5.12
N ALA A 32 19.50 5.57 -5.25
CA ALA A 32 19.04 6.12 -6.52
C ALA A 32 20.16 6.36 -7.56
N SER A 33 21.38 6.64 -7.12
CA SER A 33 22.52 6.95 -7.99
C SER A 33 23.04 5.74 -8.78
N THR A 34 22.82 4.53 -8.28
CA THR A 34 23.24 3.27 -8.92
C THR A 34 22.21 2.75 -9.92
N PHE A 35 20.95 3.20 -9.80
CA PHE A 35 19.84 2.69 -10.61
C PHE A 35 20.04 2.84 -12.12
N SER A 36 20.63 3.95 -12.58
CA SER A 36 20.89 4.18 -14.01
C SER A 36 22.05 3.33 -14.56
N LYS A 37 22.92 2.82 -13.68
CA LYS A 37 24.18 2.15 -14.04
C LYS A 37 24.06 0.63 -13.98
N ASP A 38 23.32 0.08 -13.03
CA ASP A 38 23.18 -1.38 -12.83
C ASP A 38 21.91 -1.91 -13.52
N GLN A 39 22.07 -2.67 -14.61
CA GLN A 39 20.96 -3.36 -15.27
C GLN A 39 20.28 -4.39 -14.36
N GLY A 40 21.04 -5.09 -13.51
CA GLY A 40 20.49 -6.05 -12.57
C GLY A 40 19.60 -5.38 -11.53
N PHE A 41 19.98 -4.18 -11.06
CA PHE A 41 19.13 -3.40 -10.15
C PHE A 41 17.81 -3.00 -10.81
N ARG A 42 17.82 -2.58 -12.08
CA ARG A 42 16.60 -2.27 -12.82
C ARG A 42 15.67 -3.47 -12.94
N LEU A 43 16.20 -4.64 -13.31
CA LEU A 43 15.41 -5.87 -13.43
C LEU A 43 14.81 -6.32 -12.09
N ILE A 44 15.53 -6.16 -10.98
CA ILE A 44 15.00 -6.47 -9.64
C ILE A 44 13.84 -5.54 -9.29
N ILE A 45 13.98 -4.24 -9.58
CA ILE A 45 12.90 -3.26 -9.34
C ILE A 45 11.70 -3.55 -10.22
N ASP A 46 11.89 -3.87 -11.50
CA ASP A 46 10.80 -4.25 -12.42
C ASP A 46 10.08 -5.51 -11.92
N GLY A 47 10.83 -6.51 -11.45
CA GLY A 47 10.27 -7.72 -10.85
C GLY A 47 9.47 -7.45 -9.57
N LEU A 48 9.98 -6.59 -8.68
CA LEU A 48 9.25 -6.13 -7.49
C LEU A 48 7.96 -5.38 -7.87
N TRP A 49 8.00 -4.63 -8.98
CA TRP A 49 6.87 -3.86 -9.48
C TRP A 49 5.75 -4.77 -9.98
N ILE A 50 6.09 -5.69 -10.89
CA ILE A 50 5.15 -6.68 -11.42
C ILE A 50 4.62 -7.56 -10.29
N GLY A 51 5.50 -8.04 -9.39
CA GLY A 51 5.11 -8.86 -8.26
C GLY A 51 4.15 -8.14 -7.30
N GLY A 52 4.40 -6.87 -7.00
CA GLY A 52 3.53 -6.10 -6.11
C GLY A 52 2.20 -5.77 -6.75
N LEU A 53 2.17 -5.49 -8.06
CA LEU A 53 0.92 -5.31 -8.80
C LEU A 53 0.08 -6.59 -8.80
N ILE A 54 0.69 -7.75 -9.08
CA ILE A 54 -0.01 -9.04 -9.03
C ILE A 54 -0.56 -9.30 -7.62
N ALA A 55 0.25 -9.10 -6.57
CA ALA A 55 -0.19 -9.27 -5.20
C ALA A 55 -1.38 -8.36 -4.85
N TYR A 56 -1.32 -7.10 -5.30
CA TYR A 56 -2.41 -6.14 -5.13
C TYR A 56 -3.69 -6.61 -5.84
N LEU A 57 -3.60 -7.05 -7.09
CA LEU A 57 -4.74 -7.53 -7.87
C LEU A 57 -5.37 -8.79 -7.25
N VAL A 58 -4.56 -9.74 -6.78
CA VAL A 58 -5.05 -10.95 -6.10
C VAL A 58 -5.83 -10.60 -4.81
N LEU A 59 -5.33 -9.62 -4.05
CA LEU A 59 -6.04 -9.10 -2.88
C LEU A 59 -7.35 -8.38 -3.24
N PHE A 60 -7.42 -7.78 -4.43
CA PHE A 60 -8.60 -7.05 -4.90
C PHE A 60 -9.67 -7.97 -5.49
N GLU A 61 -9.30 -8.92 -6.35
CA GLU A 61 -10.25 -9.85 -6.99
C GLU A 61 -10.97 -10.77 -5.99
N THR A 62 -10.29 -11.14 -4.90
CA THR A 62 -10.88 -11.97 -3.84
C THR A 62 -12.05 -11.28 -3.13
N ILE A 63 -12.19 -9.96 -3.24
CA ILE A 63 -13.30 -9.14 -2.71
C ILE A 63 -14.58 -9.33 -3.54
N LEU A 64 -14.44 -9.32 -4.87
CA LEU A 64 -15.58 -9.30 -5.81
C LEU A 64 -16.25 -10.67 -5.94
N ARG A 65 -15.51 -11.77 -5.73
CA ARG A 65 -15.98 -13.13 -6.03
C ARG A 65 -16.92 -13.76 -5.01
N ARG A 66 -17.19 -13.14 -3.84
CA ARG A 66 -18.08 -13.73 -2.81
C ARG A 66 -19.26 -12.82 -2.41
N PRO A 67 -20.16 -12.51 -3.36
CA PRO A 67 -21.26 -11.56 -3.15
C PRO A 67 -22.28 -11.96 -2.07
N GLY A 68 -22.29 -13.23 -1.61
CA GLY A 68 -23.17 -13.70 -0.53
C GLY A 68 -22.56 -13.73 0.88
N GLN A 69 -21.29 -13.34 1.05
CA GLN A 69 -20.60 -13.35 2.36
C GLN A 69 -20.44 -11.96 2.97
N VAL A 70 -20.94 -10.91 2.32
CA VAL A 70 -20.76 -9.51 2.74
C VAL A 70 -22.06 -9.00 3.37
N ASP A 71 -22.06 -8.91 4.69
CA ASP A 71 -23.17 -8.35 5.47
C ASP A 71 -23.32 -6.84 5.25
N GLU A 72 -24.48 -6.25 5.55
CA GLU A 72 -24.69 -4.80 5.51
C GLU A 72 -23.68 -4.06 6.40
N ARG A 73 -23.33 -4.69 7.53
CA ARG A 73 -22.26 -4.25 8.43
C ARG A 73 -20.92 -4.12 7.70
N ASP A 74 -20.57 -5.11 6.89
CA ASP A 74 -19.29 -5.13 6.17
C ASP A 74 -19.24 -4.06 5.08
N LYS A 75 -20.37 -3.77 4.44
CA LYS A 75 -20.50 -2.67 3.47
C LYS A 75 -20.21 -1.31 4.12
N LEU A 76 -20.77 -1.05 5.30
CA LEU A 76 -20.52 0.18 6.05
C LEU A 76 -19.06 0.34 6.48
N ILE A 77 -18.40 -0.76 6.85
CA ILE A 77 -16.95 -0.75 7.15
C ILE A 77 -16.16 -0.43 5.87
N MET A 78 -16.47 -1.10 4.77
CA MET A 78 -15.78 -0.93 3.50
C MET A 78 -15.85 0.52 3.02
N ASP A 79 -17.04 1.12 3.02
CA ASP A 79 -17.23 2.51 2.57
C ASP A 79 -16.41 3.50 3.41
N ARG A 80 -16.42 3.33 4.74
CA ARG A 80 -15.57 4.14 5.64
C ARG A 80 -14.08 3.90 5.40
N SER A 81 -13.68 2.64 5.19
CA SER A 81 -12.27 2.28 4.97
C SER A 81 -11.73 2.87 3.67
N ALA A 82 -12.57 2.99 2.63
CA ALA A 82 -12.20 3.61 1.35
C ALA A 82 -11.85 5.10 1.53
N ARG A 83 -12.58 5.82 2.39
CA ARG A 83 -12.26 7.22 2.70
C ARG A 83 -10.92 7.36 3.41
N VAL A 84 -10.62 6.49 4.38
CA VAL A 84 -9.33 6.48 5.09
C VAL A 84 -8.18 6.15 4.13
N GLN A 85 -8.38 5.15 3.28
CA GLN A 85 -7.44 4.76 2.24
C GLN A 85 -7.13 5.92 1.29
N TRP A 86 -8.16 6.60 0.78
CA TRP A 86 -7.99 7.75 -0.10
C TRP A 86 -7.19 8.87 0.56
N LEU A 87 -7.53 9.24 1.81
CA LEU A 87 -6.78 10.25 2.57
C LEU A 87 -5.31 9.86 2.77
N ALA A 88 -5.03 8.60 3.10
CA ALA A 88 -3.67 8.11 3.28
C ALA A 88 -2.84 8.22 2.00
N VAL A 89 -3.43 7.88 0.85
CA VAL A 89 -2.77 8.02 -0.46
C VAL A 89 -2.49 9.49 -0.77
N ILE A 90 -3.46 10.38 -0.59
CA ILE A 90 -3.27 11.82 -0.84
C ILE A 90 -2.17 12.40 0.03
N ILE A 91 -2.18 12.13 1.33
CA ILE A 91 -1.14 12.61 2.26
C ILE A 91 0.24 12.09 1.85
N GLN A 92 0.33 10.82 1.45
CA GLN A 92 1.60 10.28 0.98
C GLN A 92 2.08 10.92 -0.32
N LEU A 93 1.19 11.16 -1.29
CA LEU A 93 1.58 11.83 -2.53
C LEU A 93 2.05 13.27 -2.25
N VAL A 94 1.40 13.98 -1.34
CA VAL A 94 1.87 15.30 -0.88
C VAL A 94 3.26 15.20 -0.25
N ALA A 95 3.50 14.20 0.61
CA ALA A 95 4.82 13.98 1.19
C ALA A 95 5.88 13.72 0.11
N TRP A 96 5.59 12.88 -0.89
CA TRP A 96 6.50 12.65 -2.01
C TRP A 96 6.79 13.92 -2.81
N VAL A 97 5.75 14.71 -3.13
CA VAL A 97 5.92 15.97 -3.86
C VAL A 97 6.85 16.91 -3.10
N ILE A 98 6.61 17.11 -1.80
CA ILE A 98 7.44 18.01 -0.98
C ILE A 98 8.86 17.46 -0.87
N SER A 99 9.02 16.19 -0.46
CA SER A 99 10.34 15.60 -0.24
C SER A 99 11.20 15.58 -1.50
N LEU A 100 10.64 15.21 -2.65
CA LEU A 100 11.40 15.18 -3.90
C LEU A 100 11.70 16.59 -4.42
N SER A 101 10.75 17.51 -4.32
CA SER A 101 10.98 18.90 -4.75
C SER A 101 12.09 19.55 -3.95
N GLU A 102 12.05 19.44 -2.61
CA GLU A 102 13.08 20.02 -1.74
C GLU A 102 14.44 19.35 -1.92
N SER A 103 14.49 18.01 -2.06
CA SER A 103 15.76 17.28 -2.16
C SER A 103 16.46 17.47 -3.51
N TYR A 104 15.69 17.69 -4.58
CA TYR A 104 16.20 17.77 -5.95
C TYR A 104 16.07 19.17 -6.56
N TRP A 105 15.71 20.19 -5.76
CA TRP A 105 15.50 21.57 -6.21
C TRP A 105 16.69 22.10 -7.00
N ASP A 106 17.89 22.01 -6.41
CA ASP A 106 19.13 22.52 -7.00
C ASP A 106 19.55 21.76 -8.26
N GLN A 107 19.14 20.49 -8.38
CA GLN A 107 19.52 19.64 -9.51
C GLN A 107 18.60 19.83 -10.72
N GLY A 108 17.41 20.41 -10.53
CA GLY A 108 16.42 20.64 -11.58
C GLY A 108 15.85 19.37 -12.23
N GLN A 109 16.18 18.19 -11.69
CA GLN A 109 15.74 16.90 -12.22
C GLN A 109 15.57 15.88 -11.10
N ILE A 110 14.51 15.07 -11.19
CA ILE A 110 14.22 14.00 -10.24
C ILE A 110 14.58 12.65 -10.90
N PRO A 111 15.39 11.79 -10.24
CA PRO A 111 15.71 10.48 -10.77
C PRO A 111 14.47 9.60 -11.01
N VAL A 112 14.41 8.97 -12.18
CA VAL A 112 13.26 8.16 -12.64
C VAL A 112 12.92 7.02 -11.67
N VAL A 113 13.90 6.51 -10.91
CA VAL A 113 13.67 5.47 -9.89
C VAL A 113 12.58 5.85 -8.88
N PHE A 114 12.44 7.14 -8.56
CA PHE A 114 11.42 7.61 -7.62
C PHE A 114 10.00 7.47 -8.17
N LEU A 115 9.80 7.48 -9.49
CA LEU A 115 8.47 7.21 -10.06
C LEU A 115 8.01 5.79 -9.73
N TYR A 116 8.93 4.81 -9.81
CA TYR A 116 8.65 3.44 -9.42
C TYR A 116 8.35 3.34 -7.92
N LEU A 117 9.11 4.05 -7.08
CA LEU A 117 8.89 4.07 -5.63
C LEU A 117 7.56 4.73 -5.24
N ILE A 118 7.19 5.85 -5.87
CA ILE A 118 5.90 6.52 -5.64
C ILE A 118 4.76 5.56 -5.97
N PHE A 119 4.82 4.89 -7.12
CA PHE A 119 3.79 3.93 -7.49
C PHE A 119 3.69 2.78 -6.48
N MET A 120 4.82 2.15 -6.14
CA MET A 120 4.81 0.99 -5.23
C MET A 120 4.37 1.36 -3.83
N SER A 121 4.88 2.48 -3.31
CA SER A 121 4.46 3.00 -2.02
C SER A 121 2.97 3.36 -2.01
N THR A 122 2.42 3.86 -3.13
CA THR A 122 0.98 4.12 -3.28
C THR A 122 0.16 2.84 -3.17
N LEU A 123 0.55 1.76 -3.87
CA LEU A 123 -0.13 0.46 -3.74
C LEU A 123 -0.08 -0.06 -2.31
N ILE A 124 1.11 0.00 -1.67
CA ILE A 124 1.30 -0.45 -0.30
C ILE A 124 0.43 0.36 0.67
N VAL A 125 0.49 1.69 0.63
CA VAL A 125 -0.28 2.55 1.53
C VAL A 125 -1.77 2.40 1.30
N SER A 126 -2.19 2.30 0.05
CA SER A 126 -3.57 1.98 -0.32
C SER A 126 -4.04 0.69 0.37
N THR A 127 -3.30 -0.41 0.22
CA THR A 127 -3.65 -1.71 0.83
C THR A 127 -3.59 -1.67 2.35
N VAL A 128 -2.55 -1.07 2.94
CA VAL A 128 -2.34 -0.99 4.39
C VAL A 128 -3.41 -0.11 5.04
N ALA A 129 -3.67 1.08 4.50
CA ALA A 129 -4.67 1.99 5.04
C ALA A 129 -6.08 1.41 4.97
N GLN A 130 -6.44 0.76 3.85
CA GLN A 130 -7.72 0.04 3.74
C GLN A 130 -7.82 -1.07 4.79
N SER A 131 -6.75 -1.85 4.95
CA SER A 131 -6.71 -2.97 5.91
C SER A 131 -6.82 -2.48 7.36
N ILE A 132 -6.10 -1.42 7.72
CA ILE A 132 -6.20 -0.78 9.04
C ILE A 132 -7.62 -0.23 9.25
N GLY A 133 -8.19 0.45 8.26
CA GLY A 133 -9.55 0.97 8.31
C GLY A 133 -10.60 -0.12 8.58
N ILE A 134 -10.45 -1.27 7.92
CA ILE A 134 -11.31 -2.45 8.15
C ILE A 134 -11.16 -2.97 9.58
N LEU A 135 -9.92 -3.21 10.04
CA LEU A 135 -9.67 -3.76 11.38
C LEU A 135 -10.17 -2.84 12.50
N ILE A 136 -9.95 -1.53 12.36
CA ILE A 136 -10.47 -0.53 13.31
C ILE A 136 -12.01 -0.51 13.25
N GLY A 137 -12.59 -0.63 12.05
CA GLY A 137 -14.05 -0.70 11.85
C GLY A 137 -14.69 -1.85 12.64
N TYR A 138 -14.10 -3.05 12.58
CA TYR A 138 -14.57 -4.20 13.36
C TYR A 138 -14.44 -3.97 14.87
N ARG A 139 -13.26 -3.55 15.36
CA ARG A 139 -13.00 -3.28 16.79
C ARG A 139 -13.98 -2.26 17.38
N ARG A 140 -14.28 -1.17 16.66
CA ARG A 140 -15.22 -0.13 17.11
C ARG A 140 -16.68 -0.58 17.17
N MET A 141 -17.04 -1.61 16.42
CA MET A 141 -18.41 -2.13 16.44
C MET A 141 -18.59 -3.20 17.51
N GLU A 142 -17.58 -4.05 17.72
CA GLU A 142 -17.54 -4.96 18.87
C GLU A 142 -17.68 -4.17 20.17
N GLY A 143 -16.88 -3.10 20.36
CA GLY A 143 -16.97 -2.26 21.56
C GLY A 143 -18.32 -1.54 21.76
N ARG A 144 -19.09 -1.29 20.70
CA ARG A 144 -20.43 -0.67 20.79
C ARG A 144 -21.54 -1.67 21.12
N GLN A 145 -21.33 -2.97 20.86
CA GLN A 145 -22.27 -4.01 21.26
C GLN A 145 -22.22 -4.30 22.77
N TRP A 146 -21.09 -4.02 23.43
CA TRP A 146 -20.93 -4.17 24.89
C TRP A 146 -21.53 -3.02 25.71
N LEU A 147 -21.82 -1.87 25.09
CA LEU A 147 -22.38 -0.69 25.74
C LEU A 147 -23.91 -0.59 25.63
N ARG A 148 -24.55 -1.61 25.03
CA ARG A 148 -26.01 -1.78 24.96
C ARG A 148 -26.39 -3.03 25.72
#